data_AF-A0A0S1Y8T4-F1
#
_entry.id   AF-A0A0S1Y8T4-F1
#
_cell.length_a   1.000
_cell.length_b   1.000
_cell.length_c   1.000
_cell.angle_alpha   90.00
_cell.angle_beta   90.00
_cell.angle_gamma   90.00
#
_symmetry.space_group_name_H-M   'P 1'
#
loop_
_entity.id
_entity.type
_entity.pdbx_description
1 polymer ?
#
loop_
_entity_poly.entity_id
_entity_poly.type
_entity_poly.pdbx_seq_one_letter_code
_entity_poly.pdbx_strand_id
1 'polypeptide(L)'
;MGGRLLRLPRAVCLLGAGGRISRARCLPLLFVCLTALSACGADVDILTMSHEGDANEVMSTLLNQGITPSRTSTKAGIVITVPSSAMGKALEVLREAGLPRERFEGLGKTFQKEGMISSPIEERALYVYALSQELANTLSKIDGVVVARVHVVLPEPAGVDRVATPAKAGVFIKYHADQPLDAVLPQLRTMVTHAIPGLTADNVSIALIPAASAKEFADPPPVKRILGVAVAPDSVAKVEWLIVGLVAATLLSASAGGLFWWRHGRRKNLPRRGAEAAKAAPLSANH
;
A
#
# COMPACT_ATOMS: atom_id res chain seq x y z
N MET A 1 -13.26 -34.67 1.84
CA MET A 1 -12.93 -35.15 0.48
C MET A 1 -12.74 -33.94 -0.42
N GLY A 2 -11.63 -33.88 -1.18
CA GLY A 2 -11.51 -33.03 -2.36
C GLY A 2 -10.62 -31.78 -2.26
N GLY A 3 -9.30 -31.96 -2.13
CA GLY A 3 -8.32 -30.90 -2.40
C GLY A 3 -8.14 -30.70 -3.92
N ARG A 4 -8.17 -29.44 -4.38
CA ARG A 4 -7.73 -29.03 -5.74
C ARG A 4 -6.47 -28.19 -5.61
N LEU A 5 -5.33 -28.82 -5.89
CA LEU A 5 -4.06 -28.16 -6.15
C LEU A 5 -4.06 -27.62 -7.59
N LEU A 6 -3.93 -26.31 -7.73
CA LEU A 6 -3.63 -25.66 -9.00
C LEU A 6 -2.21 -26.02 -9.43
N ARG A 7 -2.10 -26.37 -10.72
CA ARG A 7 -0.89 -26.79 -11.43
C ARG A 7 0.11 -25.65 -11.55
N LEU A 8 1.35 -25.88 -11.11
CA LEU A 8 2.52 -25.14 -11.55
C LEU A 8 3.09 -25.78 -12.83
N PRO A 9 3.62 -24.99 -13.79
CA PRO A 9 4.18 -25.54 -15.01
C PRO A 9 5.50 -26.26 -14.74
N ARG A 10 5.56 -27.51 -15.16
CA ARG A 10 6.78 -28.32 -15.27
C ARG A 10 7.70 -27.70 -16.33
N ALA A 11 8.73 -26.98 -15.92
CA ALA A 11 9.74 -26.50 -16.86
C ALA A 11 11.12 -26.35 -16.24
N VAL A 12 11.63 -27.38 -15.53
CA VAL A 12 13.09 -27.59 -15.40
C VAL A 12 13.32 -29.09 -15.21
N CYS A 13 13.34 -29.86 -16.30
CA CYS A 13 13.85 -31.22 -16.27
C CYS A 13 14.53 -31.52 -17.60
N LEU A 14 15.71 -30.94 -17.80
CA LEU A 14 16.68 -31.34 -18.81
C LEU A 14 18.07 -31.07 -18.24
N LEU A 15 18.48 -31.88 -17.26
CA LEU A 15 19.88 -32.18 -17.06
C LEU A 15 20.10 -33.66 -17.34
N GLY A 16 20.69 -33.90 -18.51
CA GLY A 16 21.10 -35.20 -18.98
C GLY A 16 22.16 -35.83 -18.09
N ALA A 17 22.00 -37.15 -17.97
CA ALA A 17 22.95 -38.21 -17.70
C ALA A 17 24.44 -37.82 -17.49
N GLY A 18 25.00 -38.35 -16.40
CA GLY A 18 26.31 -39.00 -16.46
C GLY A 18 27.55 -38.23 -16.00
N GLY A 19 27.42 -37.01 -15.46
CA GLY A 19 28.54 -36.28 -14.88
C GLY A 19 28.51 -36.31 -13.36
N ARG A 20 29.60 -36.72 -12.69
CA ARG A 20 29.82 -36.46 -11.26
C ARG A 20 29.68 -34.96 -11.01
N ILE A 21 28.51 -34.51 -10.57
CA ILE A 21 28.24 -33.12 -10.21
C ILE A 21 29.16 -32.81 -9.04
N SER A 22 30.22 -32.04 -9.30
CA SER A 22 31.16 -31.64 -8.28
C SER A 22 30.41 -30.80 -7.24
N ARG A 23 30.54 -31.17 -5.96
CA ARG A 23 29.93 -30.47 -4.81
C ARG A 23 30.18 -28.94 -4.85
N ALA A 24 31.23 -28.50 -5.55
CA ALA A 24 31.57 -27.10 -5.78
C ALA A 24 30.56 -26.30 -6.61
N ARG A 25 29.79 -26.91 -7.52
CA ARG A 25 28.78 -26.21 -8.34
C ARG A 25 27.43 -26.02 -7.63
N CYS A 26 27.14 -26.82 -6.61
CA CYS A 26 25.91 -26.68 -5.81
C CYS A 26 26.00 -25.56 -4.75
N LEU A 27 27.21 -25.19 -4.31
CA LEU A 27 27.42 -24.19 -3.27
C LEU A 27 26.89 -22.77 -3.62
N PRO A 28 27.17 -22.21 -4.81
CA PRO A 28 26.62 -20.88 -5.17
C PRO A 28 25.11 -20.91 -5.38
N LEU A 29 24.56 -22.01 -5.92
CA LEU A 29 23.11 -22.17 -6.12
C LEU A 29 22.37 -22.24 -4.77
N LEU A 30 22.97 -22.93 -3.79
CA LEU A 30 22.44 -23.04 -2.43
C LEU A 30 22.48 -21.68 -1.71
N PHE A 31 23.55 -20.90 -1.88
CA PHE A 31 23.68 -19.58 -1.26
C PHE A 31 22.65 -18.59 -1.85
N VAL A 32 22.46 -18.60 -3.17
CA VAL A 32 21.40 -17.80 -3.83
C VAL A 32 20.01 -18.20 -3.31
N CYS A 33 19.72 -19.50 -3.19
CA CYS A 33 18.46 -19.98 -2.61
C CYS A 33 18.28 -19.54 -1.14
N LEU A 34 19.32 -19.61 -0.30
CA LEU A 34 19.24 -19.19 1.10
C LEU A 34 19.01 -17.69 1.23
N THR A 35 19.67 -16.88 0.40
CA THR A 35 19.46 -15.42 0.40
C THR A 35 18.09 -15.04 -0.10
N ALA A 36 17.54 -15.76 -1.08
CA ALA A 36 16.17 -15.56 -1.57
C ALA A 36 15.11 -15.88 -0.49
N LEU A 37 15.37 -16.85 0.38
CA LEU A 37 14.45 -17.19 1.49
C LEU A 37 14.43 -16.14 2.61
N SER A 38 15.55 -15.44 2.85
CA SER A 38 15.64 -14.42 3.91
C SER A 38 14.86 -13.12 3.62
N ALA A 39 14.35 -12.96 2.40
CA ALA A 39 13.61 -11.78 1.98
C ALA A 39 12.09 -11.87 2.21
N CYS A 40 11.57 -13.03 2.66
CA CYS A 40 10.15 -13.18 2.95
C CYS A 40 9.86 -12.63 4.36
N GLY A 41 9.59 -11.33 4.45
CA GLY A 41 9.07 -10.71 5.66
C GLY A 41 7.63 -11.19 5.92
N ALA A 42 7.28 -11.40 7.18
CA ALA A 42 5.90 -11.65 7.55
C ALA A 42 5.10 -10.34 7.50
N ASP A 43 3.92 -10.40 6.89
CA ASP A 43 2.95 -9.32 6.91
C ASP A 43 2.16 -9.38 8.24
N VAL A 44 1.88 -8.23 8.85
CA VAL A 44 1.21 -8.07 10.14
C VAL A 44 -0.05 -7.22 9.96
N ASP A 45 -1.14 -7.64 10.59
CA ASP A 45 -2.43 -6.95 10.56
C ASP A 45 -2.37 -5.68 11.43
N ILE A 46 -2.71 -4.52 10.86
CA ILE A 46 -2.77 -3.25 11.61
C ILE A 46 -4.21 -2.94 12.03
N LEU A 47 -5.14 -2.93 11.06
CA LEU A 47 -6.50 -2.43 11.24
C LEU A 47 -7.50 -3.30 10.49
N THR A 48 -8.68 -3.46 11.09
CA THR A 48 -9.86 -4.07 10.45
C THR A 48 -10.92 -2.99 10.25
N MET A 49 -11.27 -2.71 9.00
CA MET A 49 -12.26 -1.70 8.63
C MET A 49 -13.58 -2.36 8.24
N SER A 50 -14.69 -1.85 8.78
CA SER A 50 -16.03 -2.35 8.43
C SER A 50 -16.54 -1.79 7.09
N HIS A 51 -16.00 -0.66 6.64
CA HIS A 51 -16.45 0.03 5.44
C HIS A 51 -15.34 0.24 4.42
N GLU A 52 -15.66 0.08 3.14
CA GLU A 52 -14.70 0.14 2.05
C GLU A 52 -14.04 1.53 1.89
N GLY A 53 -14.83 2.60 2.00
CA GLY A 53 -14.30 3.97 1.96
C GLY A 53 -13.15 4.23 2.94
N ASP A 54 -13.28 3.79 4.21
CA ASP A 54 -12.22 3.99 5.22
C ASP A 54 -11.00 3.12 4.91
N ALA A 55 -11.23 1.90 4.42
CA ALA A 55 -10.16 1.01 4.00
C ALA A 55 -9.35 1.61 2.84
N ASN A 56 -10.03 2.24 1.87
CA ASN A 56 -9.39 2.91 0.75
C ASN A 56 -8.60 4.15 1.18
N GLU A 57 -9.12 4.91 2.16
CA GLU A 57 -8.41 6.06 2.72
C GLU A 57 -7.13 5.64 3.45
N VAL A 58 -7.18 4.59 4.27
CA VAL A 58 -5.99 4.01 4.91
C VAL A 58 -4.99 3.49 3.88
N MET A 59 -5.47 2.74 2.88
CA MET A 59 -4.66 2.18 1.80
C MET A 59 -3.90 3.28 1.04
N SER A 60 -4.61 4.33 0.60
CA SER A 60 -4.01 5.45 -0.13
C SER A 60 -3.02 6.23 0.72
N THR A 61 -3.32 6.48 2.00
CA THR A 61 -2.41 7.18 2.91
C THR A 61 -1.09 6.43 3.09
N LEU A 62 -1.15 5.10 3.24
CA LEU A 62 0.05 4.27 3.37
C LEU A 62 0.85 4.20 2.06
N LEU A 63 0.17 4.03 0.92
CA LEU A 63 0.80 4.00 -0.41
C LEU A 63 1.52 5.32 -0.72
N ASN A 64 0.91 6.46 -0.37
CA ASN A 64 1.53 7.78 -0.55
C ASN A 64 2.81 7.95 0.27
N GLN A 65 2.99 7.20 1.36
CA GLN A 65 4.19 7.21 2.20
C GLN A 65 5.21 6.13 1.81
N GLY A 66 5.00 5.49 0.66
CA GLY A 66 5.87 4.44 0.11
C GLY A 66 5.76 3.10 0.84
N ILE A 67 4.72 2.91 1.66
CA ILE A 67 4.43 1.64 2.32
C ILE A 67 3.48 0.87 1.41
N THR A 68 3.75 -0.41 1.15
CA THR A 68 2.87 -1.26 0.32
C THR A 68 1.96 -2.11 1.22
N PRO A 69 0.78 -1.60 1.63
CA PRO A 69 -0.23 -2.40 2.32
C PRO A 69 -0.86 -3.46 1.42
N SER A 70 -1.34 -4.53 2.04
CA SER A 70 -2.20 -5.56 1.46
C SER A 70 -3.58 -5.50 2.10
N ARG A 71 -4.63 -5.88 1.36
CA ARG A 71 -6.01 -5.98 1.88
C ARG A 71 -6.55 -7.39 1.72
N THR A 72 -7.21 -7.89 2.76
CA THR A 72 -7.93 -9.16 2.75
C THR A 72 -9.36 -8.96 3.22
N SER A 73 -10.34 -9.36 2.41
CA SER A 73 -11.76 -9.28 2.78
C SER A 73 -12.15 -10.47 3.65
N THR A 74 -12.68 -10.21 4.84
CA THR A 74 -13.14 -11.22 5.81
C THR A 74 -14.59 -10.93 6.22
N LYS A 75 -15.27 -11.89 6.86
CA LYS A 75 -16.65 -11.70 7.38
C LYS A 75 -16.78 -10.55 8.38
N ALA A 76 -15.71 -10.23 9.11
CA ALA A 76 -15.67 -9.14 10.09
C ALA A 76 -15.38 -7.76 9.48
N GLY A 77 -14.96 -7.70 8.21
CA GLY A 77 -14.53 -6.47 7.55
C GLY A 77 -13.31 -6.68 6.65
N ILE A 78 -12.73 -5.57 6.21
CA ILE A 78 -11.52 -5.52 5.39
C ILE A 78 -10.32 -5.39 6.33
N VAL A 79 -9.48 -6.42 6.37
CA VAL A 79 -8.24 -6.43 7.14
C VAL A 79 -7.14 -5.82 6.29
N ILE A 80 -6.43 -4.84 6.84
CA ILE A 80 -5.29 -4.18 6.22
C ILE A 80 -4.02 -4.65 6.91
N THR A 81 -3.13 -5.22 6.10
CA THR A 81 -1.90 -5.86 6.54
C THR A 81 -0.70 -5.11 5.92
N VAL A 82 0.40 -4.95 6.66
CA VAL A 82 1.64 -4.35 6.16
C VAL A 82 2.85 -5.23 6.48
N PRO A 83 3.99 -5.05 5.78
CA PRO A 83 5.23 -5.71 6.17
C PRO A 83 5.60 -5.37 7.62
N SER A 84 5.97 -6.38 8.42
CA SER A 84 6.40 -6.22 9.82
C SER A 84 7.47 -5.14 10.02
N SER A 85 8.40 -5.00 9.06
CA SER A 85 9.44 -3.96 9.07
C SER A 85 8.91 -2.53 8.98
N ALA A 86 7.71 -2.33 8.43
CA ALA A 86 7.09 -1.03 8.20
C ALA A 86 6.00 -0.68 9.23
N MET A 87 5.68 -1.58 10.17
CA MET A 87 4.57 -1.42 11.12
C MET A 87 4.65 -0.13 11.94
N GLY A 88 5.83 0.20 12.49
CA GLY A 88 6.02 1.42 13.30
C GLY A 88 5.76 2.69 12.49
N LYS A 89 6.35 2.78 11.29
CA LYS A 89 6.15 3.91 10.36
C LYS A 89 4.68 4.00 9.91
N ALA A 90 4.05 2.87 9.62
CA ALA A 90 2.65 2.83 9.21
C ALA A 90 1.72 3.39 10.31
N LEU A 91 1.92 2.99 11.57
CA LEU A 91 1.09 3.48 12.67
C LEU A 91 1.30 4.97 12.93
N GLU A 92 2.54 5.45 12.81
CA GLU A 92 2.87 6.88 12.93
C GLU A 92 2.16 7.71 11.84
N VAL A 93 2.28 7.30 10.58
CA VAL A 93 1.60 7.92 9.43
C VAL A 93 0.09 7.96 9.62
N LEU A 94 -0.51 6.86 10.08
CA LEU A 94 -1.97 6.81 10.29
C LEU A 94 -2.41 7.72 11.42
N ARG A 95 -1.63 7.81 12.51
CA ARG A 95 -1.89 8.72 13.63
C ARG A 95 -1.79 10.19 13.19
N GLU A 96 -0.78 10.55 12.40
CA GLU A 96 -0.62 11.90 11.85
C GLU A 96 -1.76 12.27 10.90
N ALA A 97 -2.25 11.31 10.11
CA ALA A 97 -3.40 11.48 9.24
C ALA A 97 -4.75 11.48 10.00
N GLY A 98 -4.77 11.20 11.30
CA GLY A 98 -5.98 11.10 12.11
C GLY A 98 -6.88 9.92 11.72
N LEU A 99 -6.28 8.81 11.27
CA LEU A 99 -6.97 7.58 10.87
C LEU A 99 -6.90 6.53 11.99
N PRO A 100 -7.96 5.72 12.20
CA PRO A 100 -9.26 5.77 11.52
C PRO A 100 -10.12 6.95 11.98
N ARG A 101 -10.91 7.52 11.06
CA ARG A 101 -11.84 8.60 11.41
C ARG A 101 -13.02 8.06 12.19
N GLU A 102 -13.40 8.75 13.26
CA GLU A 102 -14.68 8.52 13.91
C GLU A 102 -15.82 8.84 12.95
N ARG A 103 -16.78 7.92 12.86
CA ARG A 103 -18.00 8.09 12.09
C ARG A 103 -19.13 8.45 13.03
N PHE A 104 -19.78 9.56 12.75
CA PHE A 104 -20.97 9.98 13.47
C PHE A 104 -22.21 9.48 12.74
N GLU A 105 -23.12 8.84 13.46
CA GLU A 105 -24.46 8.56 12.93
C GLU A 105 -25.25 9.87 12.83
N GLY A 106 -25.87 10.12 11.68
CA GLY A 106 -26.75 11.28 11.50
C GLY A 106 -28.12 11.05 12.14
N LEU A 107 -28.85 12.14 12.40
CA LEU A 107 -30.20 12.14 12.99
C LEU A 107 -31.13 11.13 12.32
N GLY A 108 -31.05 10.99 10.98
CA GLY A 108 -31.84 10.01 10.24
C GLY A 108 -31.68 8.56 10.71
N LYS A 109 -30.48 8.12 11.14
CA LYS A 109 -30.25 6.73 11.58
C LYS A 109 -30.63 6.48 13.04
N THR A 110 -30.55 7.51 13.88
CA THR A 110 -30.86 7.44 15.30
C THR A 110 -32.37 7.44 15.54
N PHE A 111 -33.11 8.35 14.88
CA PHE A 111 -34.55 8.51 15.07
C PHE A 111 -35.43 7.52 14.28
N GLN A 112 -34.90 6.87 13.23
CA GLN A 112 -35.61 5.78 12.53
C GLN A 112 -35.97 4.58 13.43
N LYS A 113 -35.41 4.52 14.65
CA LYS A 113 -35.55 3.39 15.57
C LYS A 113 -36.62 3.62 16.66
N GLU A 114 -37.19 4.81 16.76
CA GLU A 114 -38.04 5.21 17.90
C GLU A 114 -39.49 5.50 17.47
N GLY A 115 -40.39 4.53 17.72
CA GLY A 115 -41.81 4.78 18.06
C GLY A 115 -42.83 5.06 16.94
N MET A 116 -44.06 4.54 17.12
CA MET A 116 -45.21 4.71 16.20
C MET A 116 -45.90 6.10 16.25
N ILE A 117 -45.39 7.06 17.01
CA ILE A 117 -45.97 8.42 17.12
C ILE A 117 -44.82 9.43 17.26
N SER A 118 -44.54 10.21 16.22
CA SER A 118 -43.49 11.24 16.25
C SER A 118 -43.93 12.46 17.05
N SER A 119 -43.04 12.99 17.90
CA SER A 119 -43.30 14.26 18.60
C SER A 119 -43.17 15.47 17.66
N PRO A 120 -43.84 16.61 17.92
CA PRO A 120 -43.68 17.82 17.10
C PRO A 120 -42.23 18.32 17.01
N ILE A 121 -41.42 18.05 18.03
CA ILE A 121 -39.99 18.40 18.06
C ILE A 121 -39.21 17.48 17.10
N GLU A 122 -39.52 16.18 17.08
CA GLU A 122 -38.91 15.22 16.16
C GLU A 122 -39.26 15.52 14.71
N GLU A 123 -40.53 15.78 14.38
CA GLU A 123 -40.95 16.11 13.01
C GLU A 123 -40.19 17.34 12.49
N ARG A 124 -40.05 18.36 13.35
CA ARG A 124 -39.26 19.54 13.04
C ARG A 124 -37.78 19.22 12.85
N ALA A 125 -37.18 18.41 13.72
CA ALA A 125 -35.78 18.01 13.60
C ALA A 125 -35.53 17.21 12.31
N LEU A 126 -36.44 16.30 11.94
CA LEU A 126 -36.40 15.55 10.70
C LEU A 126 -36.54 16.47 9.48
N TYR A 127 -37.45 17.43 9.52
CA TYR A 127 -37.61 18.42 8.45
C TYR A 127 -36.34 19.25 8.23
N VAL A 128 -35.73 19.77 9.31
CA VAL A 128 -34.46 20.52 9.25
C VAL A 128 -33.33 19.65 8.71
N TYR A 129 -33.25 18.39 9.17
CA TYR A 129 -32.24 17.45 8.70
C TYR A 129 -32.41 17.14 7.21
N ALA A 130 -33.64 16.88 6.75
CA ALA A 130 -33.94 16.62 5.35
C ALA A 130 -33.57 17.81 4.45
N LEU A 131 -33.93 19.03 4.84
CA LEU A 131 -33.52 20.26 4.15
C LEU A 131 -32.00 20.37 4.05
N SER A 132 -31.30 20.11 5.15
CA SER A 132 -29.84 20.16 5.21
C SER A 132 -29.19 19.12 4.29
N GLN A 133 -29.74 17.91 4.23
CA GLN A 133 -29.25 16.84 3.35
C GLN A 133 -29.53 17.13 1.87
N GLU A 134 -30.72 17.63 1.53
CA GLU A 134 -31.08 17.97 0.15
C GLU A 134 -30.17 19.07 -0.38
N LEU A 135 -29.96 20.14 0.41
CA LEU A 135 -29.03 21.20 0.04
C LEU A 135 -27.59 20.72 -0.08
N ALA A 136 -27.11 19.87 0.84
CA ALA A 136 -25.79 19.28 0.74
C ALA A 136 -25.64 18.43 -0.54
N ASN A 137 -26.67 17.68 -0.92
CA ASN A 137 -26.71 16.87 -2.14
C ASN A 137 -26.79 17.71 -3.42
N THR A 138 -27.49 18.85 -3.40
CA THR A 138 -27.50 19.78 -4.54
C THR A 138 -26.13 20.43 -4.71
N LEU A 139 -25.54 20.94 -3.63
CA LEU A 139 -24.25 21.63 -3.65
C LEU A 139 -23.10 20.68 -4.01
N SER A 140 -23.17 19.40 -3.64
CA SER A 140 -22.13 18.41 -4.00
C SER A 140 -22.10 18.06 -5.48
N LYS A 141 -23.15 18.37 -6.25
CA LYS A 141 -23.21 18.14 -7.70
C LYS A 141 -22.56 19.25 -8.51
N ILE A 142 -22.10 20.31 -7.85
CA ILE A 142 -21.46 21.45 -8.50
C ILE A 142 -20.02 21.07 -8.84
N ASP A 143 -19.60 21.39 -10.06
CA ASP A 143 -18.25 21.12 -10.53
C ASP A 143 -17.20 21.76 -9.61
N GLY A 144 -16.17 20.99 -9.27
CA GLY A 144 -15.13 21.39 -8.33
C GLY A 144 -15.47 21.17 -6.85
N VAL A 145 -16.71 20.82 -6.48
CA VAL A 145 -17.07 20.48 -5.09
C VAL A 145 -16.75 19.02 -4.78
N VAL A 146 -15.96 18.79 -3.73
CA VAL A 146 -15.61 17.44 -3.23
C VAL A 146 -16.52 17.01 -2.11
N VAL A 147 -16.80 17.91 -1.17
CA VAL A 147 -17.67 17.67 -0.02
C VAL A 147 -18.48 18.93 0.25
N ALA A 148 -19.79 18.79 0.42
CA ALA A 148 -20.66 19.85 0.89
C ALA A 148 -21.36 19.40 2.18
N ARG A 149 -21.39 20.27 3.19
CA ARG A 149 -22.23 20.09 4.39
C ARG A 149 -22.97 21.38 4.66
N VAL A 150 -24.24 21.24 5.02
CA VAL A 150 -25.11 22.38 5.32
C VAL A 150 -25.73 22.17 6.69
N HIS A 151 -25.72 23.22 7.49
CA HIS A 151 -26.39 23.30 8.77
C HIS A 151 -27.41 24.42 8.73
N VAL A 152 -28.68 24.08 8.90
CA VAL A 152 -29.79 25.02 8.82
C VAL A 152 -30.39 25.22 10.21
N VAL A 153 -30.65 26.48 10.53
CA VAL A 153 -31.47 26.89 11.68
C VAL A 153 -32.72 27.56 11.12
N LEU A 154 -33.88 26.95 11.35
CA LEU A 154 -35.16 27.50 10.94
C LEU A 154 -35.68 28.53 11.94
N PRO A 155 -36.48 29.51 11.49
CA PRO A 155 -36.98 30.55 12.37
C PRO A 155 -37.92 29.97 13.43
N GLU A 156 -37.84 30.51 14.64
CA GLU A 156 -38.77 30.20 15.73
C GLU A 156 -39.66 31.40 15.99
N PRO A 157 -41.00 31.22 16.02
CA PRO A 157 -41.90 32.31 16.33
C PRO A 157 -41.59 32.89 17.72
N ALA A 158 -41.68 34.21 17.83
CA ALA A 158 -41.53 34.90 19.09
C ALA A 158 -42.55 34.36 20.11
N GLY A 159 -42.07 33.97 21.28
CA GLY A 159 -42.93 33.70 22.43
C GLY A 159 -43.34 35.01 23.10
N VAL A 160 -44.22 34.93 24.10
CA VAL A 160 -44.69 36.11 24.86
C VAL A 160 -43.51 36.94 25.42
N ASP A 161 -42.43 36.28 25.85
CA ASP A 161 -41.22 36.91 26.41
C ASP A 161 -39.93 36.62 25.61
N ARG A 162 -40.05 36.14 24.35
CA ARG A 162 -38.88 35.73 23.54
C ARG A 162 -38.88 36.39 22.18
N VAL A 163 -37.75 37.00 21.83
CA VAL A 163 -37.49 37.49 20.47
C VAL A 163 -37.42 36.30 19.51
N ALA A 164 -38.00 36.45 18.32
CA ALA A 164 -37.94 35.42 17.28
C ALA A 164 -36.49 35.12 16.91
N THR A 165 -36.15 33.83 16.82
CA THR A 165 -34.85 33.40 16.31
C THR A 165 -34.88 33.53 14.78
N PRO A 166 -33.99 34.31 14.15
CA PRO A 166 -33.95 34.43 12.70
C PRO A 166 -33.42 33.14 12.07
N ALA A 167 -33.82 32.86 10.82
CA ALA A 167 -33.27 31.76 10.06
C ALA A 167 -31.78 31.99 9.76
N LYS A 168 -30.95 30.94 9.89
CA LYS A 168 -29.51 30.99 9.60
C LYS A 168 -29.06 29.74 8.87
N ALA A 169 -28.02 29.88 8.06
CA ALA A 169 -27.39 28.74 7.40
C ALA A 169 -25.86 28.84 7.46
N GLY A 170 -25.23 27.74 7.85
CA GLY A 170 -23.79 27.52 7.71
C GLY A 170 -23.53 26.49 6.62
N VAL A 171 -22.71 26.85 5.64
CA VAL A 171 -22.36 26.00 4.50
C VAL A 171 -20.86 25.77 4.51
N PHE A 172 -20.46 24.51 4.56
CA PHE A 172 -19.08 24.08 4.43
C PHE A 172 -18.89 23.42 3.08
N ILE A 173 -17.91 23.89 2.31
CA ILE A 173 -17.58 23.34 1.00
C ILE A 173 -16.08 23.06 0.93
N LYS A 174 -15.74 21.80 0.73
CA LYS A 174 -14.40 21.38 0.33
C LYS A 174 -14.35 21.31 -1.20
N TYR A 175 -13.38 21.96 -1.82
CA TYR A 175 -13.32 22.09 -3.28
C TYR A 175 -11.95 21.80 -3.86
N HIS A 176 -11.89 21.49 -5.14
CA HIS A 176 -10.66 21.25 -5.89
C HIS A 176 -9.85 22.55 -6.05
N ALA A 177 -8.59 22.56 -5.63
CA ALA A 177 -7.75 23.77 -5.66
C ALA A 177 -7.49 24.31 -7.08
N ASP A 178 -7.60 23.45 -8.10
CA ASP A 178 -7.51 23.79 -9.52
C ASP A 178 -8.78 24.48 -10.08
N GLN A 179 -9.89 24.44 -9.35
CA GLN A 179 -11.17 25.04 -9.74
C GLN A 179 -11.71 25.91 -8.59
N PRO A 180 -11.24 27.17 -8.46
CA PRO A 180 -11.71 28.06 -7.41
C PRO A 180 -13.20 28.41 -7.57
N LEU A 181 -13.94 28.34 -6.47
CA LEU A 181 -15.39 28.59 -6.42
C LEU A 181 -15.74 30.08 -6.20
N ASP A 182 -14.75 30.97 -6.10
CA ASP A 182 -14.96 32.39 -5.76
C ASP A 182 -15.94 33.10 -6.71
N ALA A 183 -15.90 32.76 -8.00
CA ALA A 183 -16.77 33.35 -9.02
C ALA A 183 -18.24 32.93 -8.87
N VAL A 184 -18.52 31.72 -8.34
CA VAL A 184 -19.87 31.19 -8.17
C VAL A 184 -20.42 31.40 -6.76
N LEU A 185 -19.59 31.86 -5.82
CA LEU A 185 -20.00 32.12 -4.43
C LEU A 185 -21.29 32.95 -4.29
N PRO A 186 -21.51 34.06 -5.06
CA PRO A 186 -22.76 34.80 -4.97
C PRO A 186 -23.97 33.95 -5.37
N GLN A 187 -23.84 33.14 -6.41
CA GLN A 187 -24.90 32.25 -6.91
C GLN A 187 -25.20 31.14 -5.90
N LEU A 188 -24.16 30.56 -5.28
CA LEU A 188 -24.30 29.59 -4.18
C LEU A 188 -25.05 30.20 -3.00
N ARG A 189 -24.69 31.42 -2.59
CA ARG A 189 -25.38 32.14 -1.51
C ARG A 189 -26.85 32.38 -1.87
N THR A 190 -27.13 32.86 -3.08
CA THR A 190 -28.50 33.09 -3.58
C THR A 190 -29.32 31.80 -3.64
N MET A 191 -28.71 30.67 -4.02
CA MET A 191 -29.41 29.38 -4.05
C MET A 191 -29.80 28.94 -2.64
N VAL A 192 -28.88 29.05 -1.67
CA VAL A 192 -29.13 28.67 -0.28
C VAL A 192 -30.18 29.57 0.37
N THR A 193 -30.15 30.88 0.11
CA THR A 193 -31.16 31.81 0.65
C THR A 193 -32.56 31.49 0.17
N HIS A 194 -32.74 31.13 -1.10
CA HIS A 194 -34.06 30.83 -1.65
C HIS A 194 -34.58 29.44 -1.25
N ALA A 195 -33.69 28.53 -0.86
CA ALA A 195 -34.07 27.19 -0.46
C ALA A 195 -34.61 27.09 0.98
N ILE A 196 -34.36 28.10 1.83
CA ILE A 196 -34.69 28.06 3.26
C ILE A 196 -35.70 29.18 3.59
N PRO A 197 -36.87 28.84 4.14
CA PRO A 197 -37.88 29.83 4.51
C PRO A 197 -37.35 30.87 5.51
N GLY A 198 -37.52 32.15 5.17
CA GLY A 198 -37.14 33.27 6.05
C GLY A 198 -35.63 33.53 6.15
N LEU A 199 -34.81 32.87 5.32
CA LEU A 199 -33.36 33.09 5.29
C LEU A 199 -33.00 34.29 4.42
N THR A 200 -32.18 35.18 4.97
CA THR A 200 -31.64 36.35 4.26
C THR A 200 -30.17 36.14 3.93
N ALA A 201 -29.66 36.85 2.92
CA ALA A 201 -28.26 36.72 2.47
C ALA A 201 -27.24 37.03 3.57
N ASP A 202 -27.57 37.94 4.48
CA ASP A 202 -26.71 38.32 5.61
C ASP A 202 -26.57 37.22 6.67
N ASN A 203 -27.51 36.26 6.69
CA ASN A 203 -27.53 35.14 7.62
C ASN A 203 -26.96 33.83 7.03
N VAL A 204 -26.26 33.92 5.90
CA VAL A 204 -25.59 32.78 5.24
C VAL A 204 -24.08 32.91 5.34
N SER A 205 -23.46 32.00 6.08
CA SER A 205 -22.01 31.87 6.16
C SER A 205 -21.55 30.69 5.32
N ILE A 206 -20.64 30.95 4.36
CA ILE A 206 -20.06 29.93 3.48
C ILE A 206 -18.56 29.86 3.77
N ALA A 207 -18.08 28.69 4.18
CA ALA A 207 -16.67 28.40 4.38
C ALA A 207 -16.16 27.53 3.22
N LEU A 208 -15.23 28.06 2.44
CA LEU A 208 -14.55 27.34 1.37
C LEU A 208 -13.19 26.84 1.85
N ILE A 209 -12.93 25.54 1.71
CA ILE A 209 -11.65 24.93 2.04
C ILE A 209 -11.09 24.20 0.81
N PRO A 210 -9.91 24.58 0.30
CA PRO A 210 -9.29 23.86 -0.80
C PRO A 210 -8.86 22.47 -0.35
N ALA A 211 -9.12 21.47 -1.17
CA ALA A 211 -8.61 20.13 -1.02
C ALA A 211 -7.13 20.11 -1.40
N ALA A 212 -6.31 19.46 -0.57
CA ALA A 212 -4.93 19.18 -0.94
C ALA A 212 -4.91 18.36 -2.24
N SER A 213 -4.24 18.88 -3.26
CA SER A 213 -4.11 18.22 -4.56
C SER A 213 -3.35 16.91 -4.38
N ALA A 214 -3.88 15.81 -4.93
CA ALA A 214 -3.21 14.52 -4.97
C ALA A 214 -1.84 14.56 -5.66
N LYS A 215 -1.55 15.63 -6.42
CA LYS A 215 -0.28 15.86 -7.12
C LYS A 215 0.90 16.11 -6.17
N GLU A 216 0.67 16.65 -4.97
CA GLU A 216 1.73 16.92 -3.99
C GLU A 216 2.35 15.63 -3.42
N PHE A 217 1.60 14.52 -3.45
CA PHE A 217 2.03 13.21 -2.94
C PHE A 217 2.57 12.27 -4.02
N ALA A 218 2.66 12.75 -5.26
CA ALA A 218 3.05 11.94 -6.42
C ALA A 218 4.54 12.05 -6.76
N ASP A 219 5.38 12.64 -5.91
CA ASP A 219 6.82 12.49 -6.09
C ASP A 219 7.20 11.05 -5.72
N PRO A 220 7.60 10.22 -6.71
CA PRO A 220 7.96 8.85 -6.44
C PRO A 220 9.13 8.85 -5.44
N PRO A 221 9.15 7.91 -4.46
CA PRO A 221 10.26 7.83 -3.52
C PRO A 221 11.58 7.75 -4.30
N PRO A 222 12.64 8.43 -3.85
CA PRO A 222 13.91 8.47 -4.58
C PRO A 222 14.45 7.05 -4.73
N VAL A 223 14.34 6.50 -5.93
CA VAL A 223 14.88 5.17 -6.27
C VAL A 223 16.35 5.30 -6.61
N LYS A 224 17.22 4.59 -5.87
CA LYS A 224 18.65 4.50 -6.21
C LYS A 224 18.81 3.40 -7.26
N ARG A 225 19.31 3.74 -8.44
CA ARG A 225 19.61 2.76 -9.50
C ARG A 225 20.98 2.13 -9.25
N ILE A 226 21.01 0.82 -9.08
CA ILE A 226 22.24 0.02 -9.02
C ILE A 226 22.24 -0.88 -10.26
N LEU A 227 23.23 -0.73 -11.13
CA LEU A 227 23.38 -1.56 -12.34
C LEU A 227 22.11 -1.62 -13.23
N GLY A 228 21.39 -0.49 -13.35
CA GLY A 228 20.18 -0.37 -14.18
C GLY A 228 18.88 -0.87 -13.52
N VAL A 229 18.94 -1.48 -12.34
CA VAL A 229 17.77 -1.91 -11.57
C VAL A 229 17.42 -0.83 -10.53
N ALA A 230 16.15 -0.42 -10.49
CA ALA A 230 15.66 0.50 -9.48
C ALA A 230 15.46 -0.25 -8.16
N VAL A 231 16.17 0.18 -7.10
CA VAL A 231 16.09 -0.43 -5.77
C VAL A 231 15.61 0.63 -4.79
N ALA A 232 14.62 0.28 -3.95
CA ALA A 232 14.18 1.12 -2.85
C ALA A 232 15.36 1.36 -1.87
N PRO A 233 15.52 2.58 -1.32
CA PRO A 233 16.67 2.93 -0.49
C PRO A 233 16.89 1.98 0.70
N ASP A 234 15.82 1.50 1.35
CA ASP A 234 15.89 0.55 2.47
C ASP A 234 16.42 -0.84 2.08
N SER A 235 16.43 -1.16 0.79
CA SER A 235 16.92 -2.44 0.25
C SER A 235 18.29 -2.34 -0.41
N VAL A 236 18.88 -1.14 -0.50
CA VAL A 236 20.19 -0.91 -1.13
C VAL A 236 21.29 -1.71 -0.44
N ALA A 237 21.38 -1.63 0.89
CA ALA A 237 22.39 -2.37 1.65
C ALA A 237 22.22 -3.90 1.49
N LYS A 238 20.98 -4.39 1.47
CA LYS A 238 20.69 -5.83 1.28
C LYS A 238 21.12 -6.29 -0.12
N VAL A 239 20.84 -5.49 -1.15
CA VAL A 239 21.24 -5.78 -2.54
C VAL A 239 22.75 -5.69 -2.71
N GLU A 240 23.42 -4.71 -2.10
CA GLU A 240 24.88 -4.59 -2.12
C GLU A 240 25.56 -5.81 -1.48
N TRP A 241 25.11 -6.24 -0.28
CA TRP A 241 25.62 -7.47 0.36
C TRP A 241 25.35 -8.72 -0.46
N LEU A 242 24.21 -8.80 -1.16
CA LEU A 242 23.88 -9.89 -2.07
C LEU A 242 24.83 -9.96 -3.26
N ILE A 243 25.10 -8.82 -3.91
CA ILE A 243 26.01 -8.73 -5.05
C ILE A 243 27.44 -9.09 -4.62
N VAL A 244 27.91 -8.52 -3.50
CA VAL A 244 29.24 -8.82 -2.95
C VAL A 244 29.35 -10.31 -2.60
N GLY A 245 28.33 -10.89 -1.98
CA GLY A 245 28.28 -12.31 -1.66
C GLY A 245 28.32 -13.21 -2.90
N LEU A 246 27.58 -12.85 -3.96
CA LEU A 246 27.57 -13.59 -5.22
C LEU A 246 28.94 -13.52 -5.92
N VAL A 247 29.55 -12.35 -5.98
CA VAL A 247 30.88 -12.15 -6.57
C VAL A 247 31.93 -12.94 -5.80
N ALA A 248 31.94 -12.86 -4.46
CA ALA A 248 32.85 -13.62 -3.61
C ALA A 248 32.70 -15.14 -3.82
N ALA A 249 31.46 -15.63 -3.93
CA ALA A 249 31.19 -17.05 -4.20
C ALA A 249 31.71 -17.52 -5.57
N THR A 250 31.55 -16.69 -6.61
CA THR A 250 32.10 -17.00 -7.95
C THR A 250 33.64 -17.02 -7.96
N LEU A 251 34.29 -16.10 -7.25
CA LEU A 251 35.74 -16.07 -7.12
C LEU A 251 36.29 -17.27 -6.32
N LEU A 252 35.60 -17.66 -5.24
CA LEU A 252 35.98 -18.83 -4.42
C LEU A 252 35.82 -20.14 -5.19
N SER A 253 34.75 -20.27 -5.99
CA SER A 253 34.55 -21.47 -6.82
C SER A 253 35.57 -21.57 -7.98
N ALA A 254 35.92 -20.44 -8.60
CA ALA A 254 36.96 -20.39 -9.64
C ALA A 254 38.35 -20.73 -9.08
N SER A 255 38.72 -20.16 -7.93
CA SER A 255 40.00 -20.44 -7.26
C SER A 255 40.12 -21.89 -6.79
N ALA A 256 39.04 -22.46 -6.20
CA ALA A 256 39.00 -23.87 -5.84
C ALA A 256 39.10 -24.81 -7.05
N GLY A 257 38.45 -24.47 -8.17
CA GLY A 257 38.55 -25.20 -9.44
C GLY A 257 39.97 -25.17 -10.02
N GLY A 258 40.62 -24.00 -10.00
CA GLY A 258 42.00 -23.82 -10.45
C GLY A 258 43.00 -24.62 -9.61
N LEU A 259 42.87 -24.58 -8.28
CA LEU A 259 43.69 -25.37 -7.35
C LEU A 259 43.53 -26.88 -7.56
N PHE A 260 42.29 -27.34 -7.81
CA PHE A 260 42.02 -28.74 -8.09
C PHE A 260 42.65 -29.19 -9.41
N TRP A 261 42.50 -28.39 -10.49
CA TRP A 261 43.11 -28.68 -11.78
C TRP A 261 44.65 -28.70 -11.70
N TRP A 262 45.25 -27.73 -11.01
CA TRP A 262 46.69 -27.66 -10.82
C TRP A 262 47.25 -28.85 -10.02
N ARG A 263 46.59 -29.26 -8.92
CA ARG A 263 47.00 -30.45 -8.14
C ARG A 263 46.84 -31.74 -8.95
N HIS A 264 45.80 -31.84 -9.77
CA HIS A 264 45.53 -33.05 -10.55
C HIS A 264 46.38 -33.15 -11.82
N GLY A 265 46.76 -32.01 -12.41
CA GLY A 265 47.72 -31.91 -13.52
C GLY A 265 49.15 -32.24 -13.08
N ARG A 266 49.58 -31.78 -11.90
CA ARG A 266 50.89 -32.14 -11.33
C ARG A 266 51.05 -33.65 -11.05
N ARG A 267 49.97 -34.36 -10.72
CA ARG A 267 50.03 -35.82 -10.51
C ARG A 267 50.25 -36.63 -11.80
N LYS A 268 49.92 -36.09 -12.98
CA LYS A 268 50.12 -36.79 -14.27
C LYS A 268 51.52 -36.59 -14.86
N ASN A 269 52.28 -35.59 -14.39
CA ASN A 269 53.60 -35.25 -14.90
C ASN A 269 54.76 -35.75 -14.03
N LEU A 270 54.55 -36.71 -13.13
CA LEU A 270 55.67 -37.44 -12.54
C LEU A 270 56.25 -38.41 -13.59
N PRO A 271 57.50 -38.23 -14.05
CA PRO A 271 58.09 -39.10 -15.06
C PRO A 271 58.24 -40.51 -14.49
N ARG A 272 57.72 -41.52 -15.21
CA ARG A 272 57.99 -42.95 -15.01
C ARG A 272 59.48 -43.22 -15.32
N ARG A 273 60.39 -42.85 -14.42
CA ARG A 273 61.76 -43.38 -14.41
C ARG A 273 61.76 -44.68 -13.62
N GLY A 274 61.78 -45.83 -14.30
CA GLY A 274 62.05 -47.11 -13.62
C GLY A 274 61.44 -48.37 -14.21
N ALA A 275 61.14 -48.46 -15.51
CA ALA A 275 60.59 -49.70 -16.09
C ALA A 275 61.27 -50.17 -17.40
N GLU A 276 62.45 -49.66 -17.73
CA GLU A 276 63.13 -49.96 -19.00
C GLU A 276 64.59 -50.44 -18.84
N ALA A 277 64.89 -51.15 -17.74
CA ALA A 277 66.21 -51.76 -17.51
C ALA A 277 66.20 -53.29 -17.40
N ALA A 278 65.08 -53.97 -17.68
CA ALA A 278 64.94 -55.41 -17.44
C ALA A 278 64.63 -56.27 -18.68
N LYS A 279 64.82 -55.76 -19.91
CA LYS A 279 64.46 -56.51 -21.12
C LYS A 279 65.45 -56.36 -22.28
N ALA A 280 66.70 -56.74 -22.05
CA ALA A 280 67.64 -57.05 -23.13
C ALA A 280 68.74 -58.02 -22.62
N ALA A 281 68.41 -59.30 -22.55
CA ALA A 281 69.40 -60.38 -22.49
C ALA A 281 69.12 -61.33 -23.66
N PRO A 282 70.01 -61.45 -24.66
CA PRO A 282 69.89 -62.47 -25.70
C PRO A 282 70.58 -63.77 -25.25
N LEU A 283 69.85 -64.89 -25.41
CA LEU A 283 70.40 -66.25 -25.34
C LEU A 283 70.78 -66.72 -26.76
N SER A 284 71.98 -67.33 -26.83
CA SER A 284 72.41 -68.40 -27.76
C SER A 284 72.86 -68.05 -29.20
N ALA A 285 74.15 -68.31 -29.48
CA ALA A 285 74.62 -69.06 -30.65
C ALA A 285 76.05 -69.68 -30.45
N ASN A 286 76.10 -71.02 -30.46
CA ASN A 286 77.17 -71.95 -30.91
C ASN A 286 78.67 -71.64 -30.72
N HIS A 287 79.37 -72.47 -29.93
CA HIS A 287 80.14 -73.62 -30.42
C HIS A 287 80.46 -74.60 -29.29
#